data_AF-A0A969N254-F1
#
_entry.id   AF-A0A969N254-F1
#
_cell.length_a   1.000
_cell.length_b   1.000
_cell.length_c   1.000
_cell.angle_alpha   90.00
_cell.angle_beta   90.00
_cell.angle_gamma   90.00
#
_symmetry.space_group_name_H-M   'P 1'
#
loop_
_entity.id
_entity.type
_entity.pdbx_description
1 polymer ?
#
loop_
_entity_poly.entity_id
_entity_poly.type
_entity_poly.pdbx_seq_one_letter_code
_entity_poly.pdbx_strand_id
1 'polypeptide(L)'
;MKLFNLVRRSSFTRGLTQVDSKAWWIEISTIEPPCRYYFGPFKNPVDAIFNCLGYVTDLANEKAKGITVTFKHCNPKRLTVCDGEES
;
A
#
# COMPACT_ATOMS: atom_id res chain seq x y z
N MET A 1 -13.75 17.48 4.15
CA MET A 1 -13.73 16.00 4.10
C MET A 1 -14.09 15.57 2.69
N LYS A 2 -13.13 15.08 1.90
CA LYS A 2 -13.39 14.61 0.54
C LYS A 2 -13.43 13.09 0.54
N LEU A 3 -14.65 12.60 0.35
CA LEU A 3 -15.00 11.25 -0.07
C LEU A 3 -13.95 10.66 -1.00
N PHE A 4 -13.38 9.53 -0.60
CA PHE A 4 -12.74 8.58 -1.50
C PHE A 4 -13.83 8.01 -2.41
N ASN A 5 -14.03 8.66 -3.56
CA ASN A 5 -14.90 8.13 -4.61
C ASN A 5 -14.19 6.95 -5.29
N LEU A 6 -14.57 5.75 -4.85
CA LEU A 6 -14.36 4.50 -5.55
C LEU A 6 -15.55 4.28 -6.50
N VAL A 7 -15.38 4.53 -7.81
CA VAL A 7 -16.13 3.80 -8.85
C VAL A 7 -15.25 3.54 -10.08
N ARG A 8 -14.87 2.27 -10.15
CA ARG A 8 -14.56 1.40 -11.30
C ARG A 8 -15.28 1.74 -12.61
N ARG A 9 -14.53 1.78 -13.73
CA ARG A 9 -14.93 1.18 -15.04
C ARG A 9 -13.79 1.27 -16.06
N SER A 10 -13.26 0.12 -16.47
CA SER A 10 -12.81 -0.14 -17.84
C SER A 10 -12.73 -1.67 -18.03
N SER A 11 -13.18 -2.10 -19.19
CA SER A 11 -13.70 -3.42 -19.52
C SER A 11 -12.71 -4.58 -19.31
N PHE A 12 -13.26 -5.68 -18.81
CA PHE A 12 -12.61 -6.97 -18.61
C PHE A 12 -12.43 -7.68 -19.96
N THR A 13 -11.20 -7.74 -20.47
CA THR A 13 -10.79 -8.77 -21.44
C THR A 13 -10.22 -9.96 -20.66
N ARG A 14 -10.76 -11.15 -20.93
CA ARG A 14 -10.22 -12.43 -20.45
C ARG A 14 -8.98 -12.80 -21.23
N GLY A 15 -8.00 -13.34 -20.52
CA GLY A 15 -6.85 -14.06 -21.06
C GLY A 15 -5.58 -13.23 -21.04
N LEU A 16 -4.61 -13.66 -20.23
CA LEU A 16 -3.14 -13.60 -20.38
C LEU A 16 -2.53 -13.70 -18.98
N THR A 17 -1.84 -14.82 -18.73
CA THR A 17 -0.83 -15.07 -17.69
C THR A 17 -0.82 -14.10 -16.50
N GLN A 18 -1.15 -14.60 -15.31
CA GLN A 18 -0.82 -13.93 -14.05
C GLN A 18 0.71 -13.89 -13.92
N VAL A 19 1.33 -12.91 -14.58
CA VAL A 19 2.74 -12.62 -14.37
C VAL A 19 2.79 -12.02 -12.97
N ASP A 20 3.39 -12.74 -12.04
CA ASP A 20 3.86 -12.22 -10.74
C ASP A 20 4.96 -11.17 -11.01
N SER A 21 4.60 -10.08 -11.67
CA SER A 21 5.49 -8.98 -12.00
C SER A 21 5.73 -8.21 -10.70
N LYS A 22 6.90 -8.42 -10.11
CA LYS A 22 7.38 -7.57 -9.03
C LYS A 22 7.37 -6.11 -9.49
N ALA A 23 6.97 -5.23 -8.59
CA ALA A 23 6.98 -3.80 -8.80
C ALA A 23 7.54 -3.11 -7.55
N TRP A 24 7.70 -1.80 -7.59
CA TRP A 24 8.09 -1.05 -6.40
C TRP A 24 6.87 -0.82 -5.49
N TRP A 25 7.04 -1.11 -4.21
CA TRP A 25 6.02 -0.94 -3.18
C TRP A 25 6.61 -0.19 -2.00
N ILE A 26 5.75 0.57 -1.33
CA ILE A 26 6.05 1.22 -0.06
C ILE A 26 5.45 0.34 1.02
N GLU A 27 6.30 -0.27 1.85
CA GLU A 27 5.89 -0.95 3.07
C GLU A 27 5.92 0.07 4.21
N ILE A 28 4.79 0.31 4.85
CA ILE A 28 4.69 1.15 6.05
C ILE A 28 4.27 0.25 7.20
N SER A 29 5.08 0.18 8.25
CA SER A 29 4.74 -0.54 9.48
C SER A 29 4.48 0.44 10.62
N THR A 30 3.50 0.15 11.46
CA THR A 30 3.12 0.94 12.63
C THR A 30 3.22 0.07 13.87
N ILE A 31 3.54 0.68 15.02
CA ILE A 31 3.62 0.00 16.33
C ILE A 31 2.25 0.03 17.03
N GLU A 32 1.52 1.14 16.90
CA GLU A 32 0.22 1.32 17.54
C GLU A 32 -0.73 2.05 16.59
N PRO A 33 -1.80 1.39 16.08
CA PRO A 33 -1.99 -0.07 16.12
C PRO A 33 -0.88 -0.82 15.37
N PRO A 34 -0.57 -2.08 15.72
CA PRO A 34 0.41 -2.90 15.02
C PRO A 34 -0.13 -3.31 13.66
N CYS A 35 0.31 -2.61 12.61
CA CYS A 35 -0.14 -2.86 11.25
C CYS A 35 1.01 -2.72 10.25
N ARG A 36 0.89 -3.41 9.12
CA ARG A 36 1.77 -3.29 7.96
C ARG A 36 0.93 -3.07 6.71
N TYR A 37 1.23 -1.98 6.02
CA TYR A 37 0.57 -1.52 4.82
C TYR A 37 1.52 -1.57 3.62
N TYR A 38 1.02 -2.00 2.46
CA TYR A 38 1.73 -1.98 1.19
C TYR A 38 1.01 -1.06 0.20
N PHE A 39 1.68 0.02 -0.21
CA PHE A 39 1.16 0.98 -1.20
C PHE A 39 1.92 0.86 -2.52
N GLY A 40 1.19 0.84 -3.64
CA GLY A 40 1.70 0.61 -4.98
C GLY A 40 0.67 -0.07 -5.87
N PRO A 41 1.08 -0.74 -6.97
CA PRO A 41 2.45 -0.88 -7.46
C PRO A 41 2.97 0.39 -8.16
N PHE A 42 4.25 0.69 -7.99
CA PHE A 42 4.97 1.77 -8.68
C PHE A 42 5.94 1.22 -9.73
N LYS A 43 6.13 1.96 -10.83
CA LYS A 43 7.04 1.57 -11.91
C LYS A 43 8.51 1.67 -11.50
N ASN A 44 8.84 2.65 -10.66
CA ASN A 44 10.19 2.95 -10.23
C ASN A 44 10.18 3.39 -8.75
N PRO A 45 11.33 3.36 -8.04
CA PRO A 45 11.37 3.70 -6.62
C PRO A 45 11.15 5.20 -6.36
N VAL A 46 11.46 6.06 -7.34
CA VAL A 46 11.31 7.52 -7.21
C VAL A 46 9.84 7.90 -7.12
N ASP A 47 8.98 7.31 -7.96
CA ASP A 47 7.51 7.48 -7.88
C ASP A 47 6.98 7.07 -6.50
N ALA A 48 7.49 5.96 -5.95
CA ALA A 48 7.11 5.49 -4.62
C ALA A 48 7.52 6.49 -3.54
N ILE A 49 8.73 7.03 -3.59
CA ILE A 49 9.22 8.05 -2.64
C ILE A 49 8.36 9.33 -2.71
N PHE A 50 8.05 9.82 -3.92
CA PHE A 50 7.23 11.02 -4.10
C PHE A 50 5.82 10.88 -3.52
N ASN A 51 5.21 9.69 -3.63
CA ASN A 51 3.88 9.43 -3.08
C ASN A 51 3.90 9.07 -1.58
N CYS A 52 5.06 8.67 -1.04
CA CYS A 52 5.19 8.20 0.35
C CYS A 52 4.71 9.20 1.39
N LEU A 53 4.99 10.50 1.18
CA LEU A 53 4.69 11.53 2.17
C LEU A 53 3.19 11.63 2.48
N GLY A 54 2.33 11.44 1.46
CA GLY A 54 0.88 11.43 1.63
C GLY A 54 0.43 10.33 2.58
N TYR A 55 0.88 9.09 2.34
CA TYR A 55 0.51 7.94 3.16
C TYR A 55 0.98 8.07 4.62
N VAL A 56 2.21 8.55 4.84
CA VAL A 56 2.73 8.77 6.19
C VAL A 56 1.95 9.87 6.91
N THR A 57 1.60 10.95 6.20
CA THR A 57 0.81 12.05 6.76
C THR A 57 -0.58 11.59 7.17
N ASP A 58 -1.23 10.77 6.34
CA ASP A 58 -2.55 10.23 6.63
C ASP A 58 -2.51 9.33 7.88
N LEU A 59 -1.56 8.39 7.96
CA LEU A 59 -1.39 7.51 9.12
C LEU A 59 -1.06 8.29 10.40
N ALA A 60 -0.24 9.34 10.31
CA ALA A 60 0.06 10.21 11.44
C ALA A 60 -1.19 10.98 11.90
N ASN A 61 -2.02 11.46 10.98
CA ASN A 61 -3.29 12.13 11.30
C ASN A 61 -4.31 11.16 11.93
N GLU A 62 -4.25 9.88 11.56
CA GLU A 62 -5.00 8.78 12.20
C GLU A 62 -4.43 8.36 13.56
N LYS A 63 -3.42 9.09 14.07
CA LYS A 63 -2.74 8.85 15.35
C LYS A 63 -1.97 7.53 15.41
N ALA A 64 -1.58 6.97 14.27
CA ALA A 64 -0.69 5.83 14.24
C ALA A 64 0.70 6.21 14.80
N LYS A 65 1.30 5.33 15.59
CA LYS A 65 2.60 5.56 16.22
C LYS A 65 3.65 4.57 15.71
N GLY A 66 4.92 4.96 15.84
CA GLY A 66 6.05 4.11 15.45
C GLY A 66 6.11 3.82 13.95
N ILE A 67 5.69 4.79 13.12
CA ILE A 67 5.63 4.65 11.67
C ILE A 67 7.05 4.45 11.11
N THR A 68 7.26 3.32 10.43
CA THR A 68 8.50 2.98 9.73
C THR A 68 8.19 2.72 8.27
N VAL A 69 8.99 3.28 7.37
CA VAL A 69 8.82 3.16 5.92
C VAL A 69 9.96 2.35 5.32
N THR A 70 9.65 1.45 4.39
CA THR A 70 10.64 0.74 3.59
C THR A 70 10.17 0.61 2.15
N PHE A 71 11.07 0.85 1.19
CA PHE A 71 10.78 0.69 -0.24
C PHE A 71 11.30 -0.66 -0.71
N LYS A 72 10.44 -1.49 -1.31
CA LYS A 72 10.77 -2.86 -1.71
C LYS A 72 10.31 -3.15 -3.13
N HIS A 73 11.12 -3.89 -3.88
CA HIS A 73 10.72 -4.43 -5.18
C HIS A 73 10.15 -5.86 -5.00
N CYS A 74 8.84 -5.97 -4.81
CA CYS A 74 8.18 -7.21 -4.42
C CYS A 74 6.79 -7.37 -5.07
N ASN A 75 6.11 -8.47 -4.74
CA ASN A 75 4.69 -8.68 -5.04
C ASN A 75 3.97 -9.08 -3.73
N PRO A 76 3.41 -8.13 -2.97
CA PRO A 76 2.78 -8.42 -1.69
C PRO A 76 1.49 -9.23 -1.89
N LYS A 77 1.34 -10.32 -1.12
CA LYS A 77 0.13 -11.17 -1.16
C LYS A 77 -1.08 -10.53 -0.46
N ARG A 78 -0.83 -9.63 0.50
CA ARG A 78 -1.84 -8.86 1.23
C ARG A 78 -1.36 -7.43 1.32
N LEU A 79 -2.28 -6.48 1.16
CA LEU A 79 -1.96 -5.05 1.19
C LEU A 79 -2.00 -4.47 2.61
N THR A 80 -2.81 -5.04 3.48
CA THR A 80 -2.90 -4.66 4.89
C THR A 80 -2.80 -5.91 5.75
N VAL A 81 -1.96 -5.87 6.77
CA VAL A 81 -1.79 -6.94 7.75
C VAL A 81 -1.71 -6.29 9.12
N CYS A 82 -2.72 -6.45 9.96
CA CYS A 82 -2.75 -5.94 11.33
C CYS A 82 -2.83 -7.10 12.32
N ASP A 83 -2.14 -6.99 13.46
CA ASP A 83 -2.30 -7.97 14.54
C ASP A 83 -3.68 -7.75 15.18
N GLY A 84 -4.53 -8.78 15.14
CA GLY A 84 -5.93 -8.72 15.58
C GLY A 84 -6.96 -8.99 14.49
N GLU A 85 -6.54 -9.11 13.23
CA GLU A 85 -7.36 -9.72 12.16
C GLU A 85 -7.31 -11.26 12.35
N GLU A 86 -7.99 -11.73 13.39
CA GLU A 86 -8.17 -13.16 13.67
C GLU A 86 -9.06 -13.79 12.58
N SER A 87 -8.65 -14.94 12.04
CA SER A 87 -9.37 -15.68 11.00
C SER A 87 -10.68 -16.27 11.48
#